data_AF-A0A812ZWU6-F1
#
_entry.id   AF-A0A812ZWU6-F1
#
_cell.length_a   1.000
_cell.length_b   1.000
_cell.length_c   1.000
_cell.angle_alpha   90.00
_cell.angle_beta   90.00
_cell.angle_gamma   90.00
#
_symmetry.space_group_name_H-M   'P 1'
#
loop_
_entity.id
_entity.type
_entity.pdbx_description
1 polymer ?
#
loop_
_entity_poly.entity_id
_entity_poly.type
_entity_poly.pdbx_seq_one_letter_code
_entity_poly.pdbx_strand_id
1 'polypeptide(L)'
;TILSRQVGCSEMQTALVTAALQCRPGRRLFAGQMLIRIEDLNLPKLGALELLRGFVDQRGLRNSKDDTWLRGEGIHLVASSAAPGLTGQGAEPGPPGSQSGLLMPRLARHFVELFVPEPAEEDVKKIFMEVSRQILQVNGAGDGLVAAFSAHQEGSSSARRYKVEDALALATLHLSKLMKDVLRQHAPARLGITSLRDVARLLQGVARAAPHHFTEKIQLAKLWAHEALRTFEDRITTDAGQRRFREVLSQQLETYFGMEPALEGLSFRLDTSSGQYVDSDSQ
;
A
#
# COMPACT_ATOMS: atom_id res chain seq x y z
N THR A 1 -13.80 -7.95 8.75
CA THR A 1 -13.43 -7.23 9.98
C THR A 1 -11.92 -7.11 10.03
N ILE A 2 -11.39 -5.91 10.29
CA ILE A 2 -9.94 -5.74 10.47
C ILE A 2 -9.59 -6.30 11.85
N LEU A 3 -8.90 -7.43 11.89
CA LEU A 3 -8.42 -8.00 13.14
C LEU A 3 -7.08 -7.36 13.50
N SER A 4 -6.90 -7.01 14.76
CA SER A 4 -5.65 -6.44 15.29
C SER A 4 -4.90 -7.44 16.17
N ARG A 5 -3.65 -7.14 16.54
CA ARG A 5 -2.87 -7.96 17.48
C ARG A 5 -3.44 -8.05 18.89
N GLN A 6 -4.31 -7.10 19.24
CA GLN A 6 -4.94 -7.07 20.55
C GLN A 6 -6.17 -7.97 20.62
N VAL A 7 -6.70 -8.39 19.45
CA VAL A 7 -7.90 -9.22 19.35
C VAL A 7 -7.71 -10.52 20.11
N GLY A 8 -8.37 -10.56 21.27
CA GLY A 8 -8.57 -11.75 22.09
C GLY A 8 -9.90 -12.42 21.80
N CYS A 9 -10.23 -13.46 22.58
CA CYS A 9 -11.44 -14.24 22.39
C CYS A 9 -12.72 -13.40 22.50
N SER A 10 -12.81 -12.52 23.50
CA SER A 10 -14.01 -11.70 23.75
C SER A 10 -14.32 -10.73 22.59
N GLU A 11 -13.28 -10.07 22.06
CA GLU A 11 -13.42 -9.14 20.93
C GLU A 11 -13.80 -9.88 19.64
N MET A 12 -13.18 -11.03 19.38
CA MET A 12 -13.53 -11.88 18.23
C MET A 12 -14.97 -12.37 18.34
N GLN A 13 -15.39 -12.83 19.52
CA GLN A 13 -16.74 -13.29 19.77
C GLN A 13 -17.75 -12.17 19.54
N THR A 14 -17.47 -10.98 20.08
CA THR A 14 -18.33 -9.79 19.91
C THR A 14 -18.41 -9.39 18.44
N ALA A 15 -17.30 -9.42 17.70
CA ALA A 15 -17.28 -9.11 16.28
C ALA A 15 -18.10 -10.10 15.46
N LEU A 16 -17.97 -11.40 15.71
CA LEU A 16 -18.73 -12.45 15.03
C LEU A 16 -20.23 -12.37 15.36
N VAL A 17 -20.58 -12.15 16.62
CA VAL A 17 -21.98 -11.99 17.05
C VAL A 17 -22.58 -10.70 16.49
N THR A 18 -21.85 -9.58 16.53
CA THR A 18 -22.34 -8.30 15.99
C THR A 18 -22.55 -8.38 14.49
N ALA A 19 -21.60 -8.96 13.74
CA ALA A 19 -21.74 -9.20 12.31
C ALA A 19 -22.96 -10.07 11.99
N ALA A 20 -23.26 -11.04 12.86
CA ALA A 20 -24.41 -11.93 12.68
C ALA A 20 -25.75 -11.30 13.11
N LEU A 21 -25.76 -10.43 14.13
CA LEU A 21 -26.96 -9.72 14.60
C LEU A 21 -27.38 -8.55 13.69
N GLN A 22 -26.46 -8.02 12.88
CA GLN A 22 -26.79 -7.05 11.82
C GLN A 22 -27.62 -7.69 10.69
N CYS A 23 -27.68 -9.02 10.62
CA CYS A 23 -28.58 -9.78 9.76
C CYS A 23 -29.88 -10.13 10.53
N ARG A 24 -31.05 -9.97 9.88
CA ARG A 24 -32.43 -9.93 10.45
C ARG A 24 -32.76 -10.87 11.64
N PRO A 25 -33.72 -10.48 12.52
CA PRO A 25 -33.97 -11.17 13.78
C PRO A 25 -34.82 -12.44 13.64
N GLY A 26 -34.38 -13.52 14.28
CA GLY A 26 -35.21 -14.69 14.63
C GLY A 26 -34.42 -15.98 14.81
N ARG A 27 -33.91 -16.27 16.02
CA ARG A 27 -33.29 -17.55 16.51
C ARG A 27 -32.55 -18.43 15.46
N ARG A 28 -31.96 -17.80 14.47
CA ARG A 28 -31.12 -18.30 13.38
C ARG A 28 -30.17 -17.15 13.09
N LEU A 29 -28.86 -17.42 12.96
CA LEU A 29 -27.91 -16.33 12.66
C LEU A 29 -28.09 -15.78 11.24
N PHE A 30 -28.59 -16.59 10.30
CA PHE A 30 -28.71 -16.20 8.89
C PHE A 30 -29.98 -16.73 8.23
N ALA A 31 -30.58 -15.88 7.40
CA ALA A 31 -31.42 -16.30 6.27
C ALA A 31 -30.72 -15.79 4.99
N GLY A 32 -29.76 -16.56 4.48
CA GLY A 32 -28.92 -16.17 3.33
C GLY A 32 -27.47 -16.66 3.46
N GLN A 33 -26.64 -16.36 2.46
CA GLN A 33 -25.20 -16.60 2.50
C GLN A 33 -24.46 -15.36 3.05
N MET A 34 -23.54 -15.55 4.01
CA MET A 34 -22.70 -14.50 4.57
C MET A 34 -21.23 -14.77 4.26
N LEU A 35 -20.52 -13.77 3.74
CA LEU A 35 -19.07 -13.82 3.54
C LEU A 35 -18.34 -13.07 4.65
N ILE A 36 -17.53 -13.76 5.44
CA ILE A 36 -16.62 -13.17 6.41
C ILE A 36 -15.25 -13.03 5.75
N ARG A 37 -14.76 -11.80 5.61
CA ARG A 37 -13.40 -11.51 5.16
C ARG A 37 -12.48 -11.17 6.33
N ILE A 38 -11.36 -11.90 6.41
CA ILE A 38 -10.25 -11.68 7.35
C ILE A 38 -9.01 -11.26 6.56
N GLU A 39 -8.44 -10.11 6.88
CA GLU A 39 -7.32 -9.57 6.09
C GLU A 39 -5.94 -10.09 6.50
N ASP A 40 -5.78 -10.49 7.76
CA ASP A 40 -4.53 -11.06 8.24
C ASP A 40 -4.82 -12.00 9.43
N LEU A 41 -4.60 -13.29 9.20
CA LEU A 41 -4.72 -14.33 10.23
C LEU A 41 -3.50 -14.42 11.16
N ASN A 42 -2.40 -13.75 10.86
CA ASN A 42 -1.18 -13.78 11.69
C ASN A 42 -1.19 -12.73 12.80
N LEU A 43 -2.14 -11.78 12.78
CA LEU A 43 -2.24 -10.75 13.80
C LEU A 43 -2.93 -11.22 15.09
N PRO A 44 -4.11 -11.89 15.07
CA PRO A 44 -4.86 -12.20 16.28
C PRO A 44 -4.09 -13.10 17.25
N LYS A 45 -4.43 -13.02 18.54
CA LYS A 45 -3.90 -13.96 19.55
C LYS A 45 -4.37 -15.39 19.25
N LEU A 46 -3.56 -16.38 19.63
CA LEU A 46 -3.85 -17.81 19.42
C LEU A 46 -5.26 -18.23 19.90
N GLY A 47 -5.70 -17.72 21.06
CA GLY A 47 -7.03 -18.01 21.59
C GLY A 47 -8.17 -17.51 20.69
N ALA A 48 -8.00 -16.38 20.02
CA ALA A 48 -8.99 -15.86 19.06
C ALA A 48 -9.05 -16.74 17.80
N LEU A 49 -7.92 -17.30 17.36
CA LEU A 49 -7.86 -18.25 16.24
C LEU A 49 -8.53 -19.60 16.59
N GLU A 50 -8.38 -20.08 17.83
CA GLU A 50 -9.10 -21.27 18.29
C GLU A 50 -10.61 -21.05 18.39
N LEU A 51 -11.04 -19.84 18.78
CA LEU A 51 -12.46 -19.47 18.76
C LEU A 51 -13.00 -19.42 17.33
N LEU A 52 -12.25 -18.85 16.39
CA LEU A 52 -12.59 -18.85 14.97
C LEU A 52 -12.68 -20.29 14.42
N ARG A 53 -11.73 -21.16 14.77
CA ARG A 53 -11.78 -22.59 14.41
C ARG A 53 -13.05 -23.23 14.96
N GLY A 54 -13.34 -23.02 16.25
CA GLY A 54 -14.54 -23.56 16.89
C GLY A 54 -15.83 -23.09 16.21
N PHE A 55 -15.88 -21.82 15.82
CA PHE A 55 -17.00 -21.25 15.06
C PHE A 55 -17.20 -21.94 13.71
N VAL A 56 -16.12 -22.21 12.98
CA VAL A 56 -16.17 -22.91 11.68
C VAL A 56 -16.56 -24.38 11.85
N ASP A 57 -15.97 -25.07 12.83
CA ASP A 57 -16.26 -26.48 13.15
C ASP A 57 -17.72 -26.69 13.55
N GLN A 58 -18.22 -25.84 14.45
CA GLN A 58 -19.55 -26.01 15.06
C GLN A 58 -20.65 -25.28 14.29
N ARG A 59 -20.29 -24.52 13.23
CA ARG A 59 -21.19 -23.68 12.43
C ARG A 59 -22.11 -22.83 13.31
N GLY A 60 -21.52 -22.21 14.31
CA GLY A 60 -22.26 -21.52 15.34
C GLY A 60 -21.39 -21.10 16.50
N LEU A 61 -21.96 -20.28 17.37
CA LEU A 61 -21.27 -19.73 18.51
C LEU A 61 -22.23 -19.61 19.69
N ARG A 62 -21.73 -19.85 20.89
CA ARG A 62 -22.50 -19.63 22.13
C ARG A 62 -22.47 -18.14 22.48
N ASN A 63 -23.64 -17.54 22.72
CA ASN A 63 -23.72 -16.18 23.23
C ASN A 63 -23.31 -16.17 24.71
N SER A 64 -22.29 -15.39 25.05
CA SER A 64 -21.80 -15.30 26.44
C SER A 64 -22.83 -14.68 27.40
N LYS A 65 -23.76 -13.85 26.89
CA LYS A 65 -24.74 -13.14 27.72
C LYS A 65 -25.97 -13.99 28.07
N ASP A 66 -26.54 -14.64 27.08
CA ASP A 66 -27.84 -15.32 27.21
C ASP A 66 -27.73 -16.85 27.15
N ASP A 67 -26.50 -17.36 27.09
CA ASP A 67 -26.17 -18.77 26.95
C ASP A 67 -26.76 -19.48 25.71
N THR A 68 -27.34 -18.70 24.80
CA THR A 68 -28.04 -19.21 23.62
C THR A 68 -27.05 -19.69 22.58
N TRP A 69 -27.36 -20.84 21.97
CA TRP A 69 -26.62 -21.32 20.81
C TRP A 69 -27.08 -20.59 19.55
N LEU A 70 -26.16 -19.85 18.95
CA LEU A 70 -26.39 -19.14 17.71
C LEU A 70 -25.90 -20.00 16.54
N ARG A 71 -26.81 -20.54 15.72
CA ARG A 71 -26.48 -21.39 14.57
C ARG A 71 -26.32 -20.57 13.30
N GLY A 72 -25.18 -20.75 12.63
CA GLY A 72 -24.82 -20.09 11.39
C GLY A 72 -25.07 -20.96 10.17
N GLU A 73 -26.10 -20.65 9.39
CA GLU A 73 -26.34 -21.24 8.08
C GLU A 73 -25.70 -20.38 6.99
N GLY A 74 -25.06 -20.98 5.97
CA GLY A 74 -24.54 -20.23 4.81
C GLY A 74 -23.30 -19.34 5.04
N ILE A 75 -22.41 -19.67 5.98
CA ILE A 75 -21.18 -18.89 6.20
C ILE A 75 -20.07 -19.31 5.24
N HIS A 76 -19.50 -18.34 4.53
CA HIS A 76 -18.27 -18.47 3.73
C HIS A 76 -17.17 -17.64 4.39
N LEU A 77 -15.97 -18.21 4.53
CA LEU A 77 -14.83 -17.55 5.14
C LEU A 77 -13.73 -17.37 4.09
N VAL A 78 -13.28 -16.13 3.90
CA VAL A 78 -12.13 -15.80 3.07
C VAL A 78 -11.11 -15.10 3.94
N ALA A 79 -9.88 -15.61 3.93
CA ALA A 79 -8.83 -15.11 4.78
C ALA A 79 -7.52 -14.94 4.01
N SER A 80 -6.78 -13.90 4.35
CA SER A 80 -5.41 -13.68 3.87
C SER A 80 -4.43 -13.91 5.02
N SER A 81 -3.25 -14.43 4.69
CA SER A 81 -2.13 -14.63 5.60
C SER A 81 -0.85 -14.18 4.91
N ALA A 82 0.10 -13.65 5.69
CA ALA A 82 1.45 -13.39 5.19
C ALA A 82 2.15 -14.70 4.85
N ALA A 83 2.89 -14.73 3.74
CA ALA A 83 3.58 -15.94 3.30
C ALA A 83 4.71 -16.32 4.29
N PRO A 84 4.91 -17.64 4.55
CA PRO A 84 6.04 -18.11 5.34
C PRO A 84 7.37 -17.66 4.72
N GLY A 85 8.24 -17.03 5.52
CA GLY A 85 9.58 -16.61 5.07
C GLY A 85 9.74 -15.15 4.65
N LEU A 86 8.65 -14.38 4.44
CA LEU A 86 8.73 -12.91 4.31
C LEU A 86 8.89 -12.19 5.65
N THR A 87 8.67 -12.90 6.77
CA THR A 87 9.13 -12.50 8.10
C THR A 87 10.62 -12.80 8.24
N GLY A 88 11.44 -12.21 7.37
CA GLY A 88 12.89 -12.25 7.48
C GLY A 88 13.33 -11.56 8.77
N GLN A 89 13.99 -12.31 9.64
CA GLN A 89 15.04 -11.86 10.58
C GLN A 89 14.74 -10.65 11.50
N GLY A 90 13.48 -10.32 11.75
CA GLY A 90 13.09 -9.22 12.65
C GLY A 90 11.88 -9.52 13.53
N ALA A 91 11.34 -10.74 13.49
CA ALA A 91 10.61 -11.24 14.64
C ALA A 91 11.68 -11.58 15.68
N GLU A 92 11.62 -10.93 16.85
CA GLU A 92 12.24 -11.44 18.08
C GLU A 92 12.22 -12.98 18.05
N PRO A 93 13.34 -13.67 18.34
CA PRO A 93 13.35 -15.12 18.40
C PRO A 93 12.41 -15.54 19.53
N GLY A 94 11.14 -15.73 19.16
CA GLY A 94 10.21 -16.47 19.99
C GLY A 94 10.73 -17.89 20.16
N PRO A 95 10.39 -18.54 21.28
CA PRO A 95 10.94 -19.83 21.67
C PRO A 95 10.86 -20.84 20.52
N PRO A 96 11.84 -21.76 20.41
CA PRO A 96 11.95 -22.71 19.31
C PRO A 96 10.63 -23.48 19.15
N GLY A 97 9.90 -23.19 18.07
CA GLY A 97 8.54 -23.67 17.81
C GLY A 97 7.55 -22.58 17.40
N SER A 98 7.80 -21.30 17.72
CA SER A 98 6.97 -20.19 17.25
C SER A 98 7.40 -19.74 15.85
N GLN A 99 7.01 -20.48 14.82
CA GLN A 99 7.09 -19.96 13.46
C GLN A 99 6.00 -18.90 13.28
N SER A 100 6.35 -17.64 13.56
CA SER A 100 5.48 -16.50 13.23
C SER A 100 5.14 -16.57 11.74
N GLY A 101 3.86 -16.78 11.41
CA GLY A 101 3.38 -16.81 10.03
C GLY A 101 2.83 -18.15 9.55
N LEU A 102 2.91 -19.25 10.32
CA LEU A 102 2.24 -20.50 9.98
C LEU A 102 0.93 -20.63 10.74
N LEU A 103 -0.16 -20.74 9.98
CA LEU A 103 -1.48 -21.04 10.52
C LEU A 103 -1.44 -22.39 11.24
N MET A 104 -2.15 -22.49 12.35
CA MET A 104 -2.31 -23.78 13.04
C MET A 104 -2.89 -24.81 12.06
N PRO A 105 -2.32 -26.02 11.94
CA PRO A 105 -2.82 -27.03 10.99
C PRO A 105 -4.31 -27.34 11.16
N ARG A 106 -4.80 -27.26 12.41
CA ARG A 106 -6.21 -27.46 12.76
C ARG A 106 -7.15 -26.39 12.21
N LEU A 107 -6.65 -25.16 12.02
CA LEU A 107 -7.40 -24.09 11.37
C LEU A 107 -7.20 -24.16 9.85
N ALA A 108 -5.97 -24.40 9.40
CA ALA A 108 -5.61 -24.52 7.98
C ALA A 108 -6.45 -25.57 7.24
N ARG A 109 -6.81 -26.69 7.88
CA ARG A 109 -7.69 -27.73 7.28
C ARG A 109 -9.06 -27.23 6.78
N HIS A 110 -9.51 -26.08 7.27
CA HIS A 110 -10.79 -25.48 6.85
C HIS A 110 -10.66 -24.58 5.62
N PHE A 111 -9.43 -24.33 5.16
CA PHE A 111 -9.14 -23.48 4.03
C PHE A 111 -8.53 -24.27 2.89
N VAL A 112 -8.83 -23.83 1.67
CA VAL A 112 -8.00 -24.15 0.50
C VAL A 112 -7.00 -23.02 0.38
N GLU A 113 -5.73 -23.32 0.57
CA GLU A 113 -4.65 -22.33 0.50
C GLU A 113 -4.27 -22.07 -0.95
N LEU A 114 -4.30 -20.80 -1.35
CA LEU A 114 -3.83 -20.34 -2.65
C LEU A 114 -2.62 -19.43 -2.44
N PHE A 115 -1.50 -19.80 -3.02
CA PHE A 115 -0.30 -18.97 -2.98
C PHE A 115 -0.39 -17.88 -4.06
N VAL A 116 -0.26 -16.62 -3.65
CA VAL A 116 -0.24 -15.48 -4.56
C VAL A 116 1.21 -15.00 -4.70
N PRO A 117 1.90 -15.33 -5.81
CA PRO A 117 3.26 -14.85 -6.04
C PRO A 117 3.27 -13.34 -6.31
N GLU A 118 4.45 -12.73 -6.23
CA GLU A 118 4.62 -11.36 -6.71
C GLU A 118 4.31 -11.29 -8.22
N PRO A 119 3.50 -10.31 -8.68
CA PRO A 119 3.15 -10.21 -10.10
C PRO A 119 4.37 -9.97 -10.98
N ALA A 120 4.29 -10.44 -12.23
CA ALA A 120 5.33 -10.20 -13.22
C ALA A 120 5.53 -8.70 -13.46
N GLU A 121 6.78 -8.30 -13.64
CA GLU A 121 7.14 -6.89 -13.83
C GLU A 121 6.41 -6.27 -15.02
N GLU A 122 6.26 -7.03 -16.11
CA GLU A 122 5.57 -6.56 -17.31
C GLU A 122 4.10 -6.19 -17.04
N ASP A 123 3.44 -6.94 -16.16
CA ASP A 123 2.05 -6.67 -15.80
C ASP A 123 1.93 -5.49 -14.85
N VAL A 124 2.85 -5.37 -13.89
CA VAL A 124 2.95 -4.18 -13.03
C VAL A 124 3.19 -2.93 -13.87
N LYS A 125 4.08 -3.03 -14.87
CA LYS A 125 4.33 -1.96 -15.83
C LYS A 125 3.06 -1.57 -16.57
N LYS A 126 2.31 -2.53 -17.14
CA LYS A 126 1.02 -2.24 -17.84
C LYS A 126 0.04 -1.51 -16.91
N ILE A 127 -0.09 -1.97 -15.67
CA ILE A 127 -0.97 -1.34 -14.68
C ILE A 127 -0.53 0.10 -14.40
N PHE A 128 0.76 0.35 -14.16
CA PHE A 128 1.26 1.70 -13.87
C PHE A 128 1.13 2.63 -15.07
N MET A 129 1.34 2.13 -16.28
CA MET A 129 1.13 2.91 -17.51
C MET A 129 -0.32 3.36 -17.65
N GLU A 130 -1.28 2.46 -17.43
CA GLU A 130 -2.71 2.81 -17.51
C GLU A 130 -3.14 3.75 -16.39
N VAL A 131 -2.65 3.55 -15.16
CA VAL A 131 -2.94 4.45 -14.03
C VAL A 131 -2.36 5.85 -14.29
N SER A 132 -1.11 5.95 -14.75
CA SER A 132 -0.49 7.24 -15.09
C SER A 132 -1.26 7.96 -16.20
N ARG A 133 -1.71 7.22 -17.22
CA ARG A 133 -2.55 7.75 -18.29
C ARG A 133 -3.87 8.31 -17.74
N GLN A 134 -4.54 7.57 -16.87
CA GLN A 134 -5.79 8.01 -16.25
C GLN A 134 -5.60 9.23 -15.35
N ILE A 135 -4.52 9.29 -14.57
CA ILE A 135 -4.21 10.45 -13.71
C ILE A 135 -4.10 11.73 -14.56
N LEU A 136 -3.46 11.65 -15.72
CA LEU A 136 -3.28 12.79 -16.61
C LEU A 136 -4.56 13.11 -17.42
N GLN A 137 -5.47 12.15 -17.62
CA GLN A 137 -6.74 12.35 -18.33
C GLN A 137 -7.89 12.83 -17.43
N VAL A 138 -8.04 12.25 -16.23
CA VAL A 138 -9.15 12.51 -15.27
C VAL A 138 -9.11 13.93 -14.72
N ASN A 139 -7.93 14.53 -14.68
CA ASN A 139 -7.74 15.91 -14.22
C ASN A 139 -8.17 16.97 -15.26
N GLY A 140 -9.23 16.71 -16.05
CA GLY A 140 -9.83 17.69 -16.97
C GLY A 140 -8.98 18.07 -18.18
N ALA A 141 -7.93 17.31 -18.46
CA ALA A 141 -6.91 17.66 -19.43
C ALA A 141 -6.84 16.69 -20.62
N GLY A 142 -8.00 16.10 -20.95
CA GLY A 142 -8.16 15.11 -22.03
C GLY A 142 -7.63 15.56 -23.39
N ASP A 143 -7.56 16.88 -23.64
CA ASP A 143 -6.85 17.47 -24.78
C ASP A 143 -5.81 18.54 -24.37
N GLY A 144 -5.67 18.84 -23.06
CA GLY A 144 -4.98 20.04 -22.56
C GLY A 144 -3.57 19.83 -22.03
N LEU A 145 -3.34 18.86 -21.13
CA LEU A 145 -2.04 18.66 -20.47
C LEU A 145 -1.09 17.86 -21.36
N VAL A 146 -1.58 16.80 -22.00
CA VAL A 146 -0.78 16.03 -22.96
C VAL A 146 -0.36 16.91 -24.13
N ALA A 147 -1.24 17.80 -24.62
CA ALA A 147 -0.93 18.78 -25.64
C ALA A 147 0.01 19.89 -25.13
N ALA A 148 -0.21 20.43 -23.93
CA ALA A 148 0.67 21.44 -23.31
C ALA A 148 2.10 20.90 -23.11
N PHE A 149 2.23 19.65 -22.64
CA PHE A 149 3.53 19.00 -22.51
C PHE A 149 4.19 18.67 -23.85
N SER A 150 3.40 18.40 -24.89
CA SER A 150 3.91 18.15 -26.25
C SER A 150 4.35 19.46 -26.94
N ALA A 151 3.65 20.57 -26.68
CA ALA A 151 3.96 21.89 -27.25
C ALA A 151 5.28 22.48 -26.69
N HIS A 152 5.67 22.15 -25.47
CA HIS A 152 6.94 22.58 -24.87
C HIS A 152 8.14 21.68 -25.22
N GLN A 153 8.00 20.69 -26.12
CA GLN A 153 9.12 19.84 -26.54
C GLN A 153 10.03 20.44 -27.62
N GLU A 154 9.70 21.59 -28.23
CA GLU A 154 10.45 22.06 -29.41
C GLU A 154 11.84 22.66 -29.11
N GLY A 155 12.23 22.86 -27.85
CA GLY A 155 13.57 23.31 -27.47
C GLY A 155 14.35 22.26 -26.68
N SER A 156 15.59 21.95 -27.10
CA SER A 156 16.62 21.22 -26.33
C SER A 156 16.66 19.67 -26.40
N SER A 157 17.47 19.20 -27.36
CA SER A 157 18.46 18.11 -27.22
C SER A 157 17.99 16.66 -26.94
N SER A 158 17.84 15.90 -28.03
CA SER A 158 18.21 14.49 -28.34
C SER A 158 18.25 13.32 -27.33
N ALA A 159 17.92 13.45 -26.04
CA ALA A 159 17.89 12.31 -25.12
C ALA A 159 16.45 11.80 -24.91
N ARG A 160 16.15 10.59 -25.42
CA ARG A 160 14.92 9.78 -25.25
C ARG A 160 13.75 10.49 -24.55
N ARG A 161 12.93 11.22 -25.31
CA ARG A 161 11.71 11.82 -24.77
C ARG A 161 10.60 10.78 -24.70
N TYR A 162 10.47 10.17 -23.53
CA TYR A 162 9.25 9.43 -23.18
C TYR A 162 8.05 10.38 -23.21
N LYS A 163 6.87 9.87 -23.57
CA LYS A 163 5.62 10.58 -23.29
C LYS A 163 5.49 10.81 -21.79
N VAL A 164 4.73 11.82 -21.37
CA VAL A 164 4.68 12.20 -19.96
C VAL A 164 4.06 11.11 -19.09
N GLU A 165 3.03 10.44 -19.61
CA GLU A 165 2.41 9.26 -19.00
C GLU A 165 3.42 8.11 -18.82
N ASP A 166 4.24 7.86 -19.85
CA ASP A 166 5.24 6.80 -19.86
C ASP A 166 6.39 7.13 -18.89
N ALA A 167 6.82 8.40 -18.85
CA ALA A 167 7.83 8.90 -17.94
C ALA A 167 7.41 8.70 -16.49
N LEU A 168 6.17 9.09 -16.13
CA LEU A 168 5.62 8.93 -14.79
C LEU A 168 5.55 7.46 -14.37
N ALA A 169 5.04 6.58 -15.25
CA ALA A 169 4.93 5.16 -14.96
C ALA A 169 6.29 4.47 -14.81
N LEU A 170 7.21 4.71 -15.74
CA LEU A 170 8.54 4.07 -15.73
C LEU A 170 9.41 4.58 -14.59
N ALA A 171 9.42 5.89 -14.31
CA ALA A 171 10.13 6.46 -13.17
C ALA A 171 9.64 5.85 -11.85
N THR A 172 8.31 5.70 -11.70
CA THR A 172 7.71 5.12 -10.49
C THR A 172 8.02 3.63 -10.35
N LEU A 173 7.99 2.87 -11.44
CA LEU A 173 8.35 1.44 -11.45
C LEU A 173 9.81 1.24 -11.04
N HIS A 174 10.73 1.99 -11.65
CA HIS A 174 12.15 1.87 -11.37
C HIS A 174 12.51 2.36 -9.97
N LEU A 175 11.90 3.46 -9.52
CA LEU A 175 12.02 3.92 -8.14
C LEU A 175 11.57 2.81 -7.18
N SER A 176 10.39 2.21 -7.38
CA SER A 176 9.89 1.14 -6.51
C SER A 176 10.83 -0.06 -6.41
N LYS A 177 11.54 -0.42 -7.49
CA LYS A 177 12.51 -1.51 -7.47
C LYS A 177 13.73 -1.14 -6.62
N LEU A 178 14.31 0.03 -6.87
CA LEU A 178 15.49 0.49 -6.13
C LEU A 178 15.17 0.70 -4.65
N MET A 179 13.95 1.14 -4.34
CA MET A 179 13.50 1.29 -2.96
C MET A 179 13.41 -0.02 -2.18
N LYS A 180 13.17 -1.16 -2.85
CA LYS A 180 13.20 -2.49 -2.18
C LYS A 180 14.54 -2.72 -1.50
N ASP A 181 15.63 -2.37 -2.16
CA ASP A 181 16.98 -2.62 -1.66
C ASP A 181 17.39 -1.59 -0.61
N VAL A 182 17.10 -0.30 -0.87
CA VAL A 182 17.40 0.80 0.08
C VAL A 182 16.66 0.60 1.40
N LEU A 183 15.36 0.33 1.37
CA LEU A 183 14.57 0.16 2.61
C LEU A 183 14.94 -1.13 3.36
N ARG A 184 15.32 -2.20 2.65
CA ARG A 184 15.80 -3.42 3.30
C ARG A 184 17.09 -3.17 4.10
N GLN A 185 17.97 -2.28 3.62
CA GLN A 185 19.26 -2.01 4.24
C GLN A 185 19.23 -0.89 5.30
N HIS A 186 18.33 0.09 5.14
CA HIS A 186 18.41 1.35 5.87
C HIS A 186 17.13 1.73 6.64
N ALA A 187 16.08 0.90 6.59
CA ALA A 187 14.89 1.08 7.41
C ALA A 187 14.77 -0.02 8.50
N PRO A 188 14.06 0.25 9.60
CA PRO A 188 13.73 -0.78 10.59
C PRO A 188 13.03 -1.97 9.93
N ALA A 189 13.25 -3.20 10.40
CA ALA A 189 12.70 -4.42 9.77
C ALA A 189 11.18 -4.38 9.50
N ARG A 190 10.40 -3.72 10.36
CA ARG A 190 8.95 -3.54 10.19
C ARG A 190 8.56 -2.56 9.07
N LEU A 191 9.46 -1.65 8.73
CA LEU A 191 9.30 -0.61 7.71
C LEU A 191 10.18 -0.88 6.48
N GLY A 192 10.91 -1.99 6.42
CA GLY A 192 11.80 -2.36 5.31
C GLY A 192 11.11 -3.03 4.11
N ILE A 193 9.79 -3.22 4.16
CA ILE A 193 9.02 -3.91 3.11
C ILE A 193 8.36 -2.87 2.20
N THR A 194 8.73 -2.83 0.92
CA THR A 194 8.00 -2.07 -0.09
C THR A 194 6.94 -2.92 -0.76
N SER A 195 5.73 -2.39 -0.90
CA SER A 195 4.63 -3.04 -1.61
C SER A 195 4.11 -2.16 -2.73
N LEU A 196 3.32 -2.74 -3.66
CA LEU A 196 2.52 -1.98 -4.62
C LEU A 196 1.61 -0.94 -3.93
N ARG A 197 1.28 -1.12 -2.65
CA ARG A 197 0.58 -0.10 -1.84
C ARG A 197 1.35 1.21 -1.73
N ASP A 198 2.68 1.16 -1.62
CA ASP A 198 3.51 2.35 -1.50
C ASP A 198 3.49 3.15 -2.80
N VAL A 199 3.65 2.44 -3.92
CA VAL A 199 3.52 3.03 -5.26
C VAL A 199 2.12 3.61 -5.49
N ALA A 200 1.07 2.90 -5.08
CA ALA A 200 -0.29 3.40 -5.17
C ALA A 200 -0.50 4.68 -4.36
N ARG A 201 0.12 4.81 -3.17
CA ARG A 201 0.06 6.05 -2.37
C ARG A 201 0.75 7.21 -3.07
N LEU A 202 1.93 6.98 -3.64
CA LEU A 202 2.65 7.98 -4.42
C LEU A 202 1.79 8.47 -5.60
N LEU A 203 1.29 7.56 -6.43
CA LEU A 203 0.45 7.91 -7.58
C LEU A 203 -0.88 8.56 -7.18
N GLN A 204 -1.48 8.14 -6.06
CA GLN A 204 -2.66 8.81 -5.49
C GLN A 204 -2.35 10.22 -5.01
N GLY A 205 -1.15 10.47 -4.48
CA GLY A 205 -0.68 11.81 -4.13
C GLY A 205 -0.64 12.72 -5.35
N VAL A 206 -0.03 12.24 -6.43
CA VAL A 206 0.01 12.95 -7.73
C VAL A 206 -1.41 13.16 -8.26
N ALA A 207 -2.28 12.15 -8.20
CA ALA A 207 -3.66 12.23 -8.68
C ALA A 207 -4.53 13.25 -7.92
N ARG A 208 -4.21 13.52 -6.65
CA ARG A 208 -4.94 14.48 -5.81
C ARG A 208 -4.55 15.93 -6.06
N ALA A 209 -3.43 16.17 -6.72
CA ALA A 209 -3.05 17.53 -7.08
C ALA A 209 -4.08 18.12 -8.04
N ALA A 210 -4.50 19.35 -7.76
CA ALA A 210 -5.51 19.99 -8.60
C ALA A 210 -4.97 20.22 -10.02
N PRO A 211 -5.81 20.05 -11.06
CA PRO A 211 -5.42 20.13 -12.47
C PRO A 211 -4.64 21.39 -12.89
N HIS A 212 -4.87 22.51 -12.20
CA HIS A 212 -4.28 23.80 -12.50
C HIS A 212 -2.90 24.02 -11.87
N HIS A 213 -2.43 23.13 -10.99
CA HIS A 213 -1.16 23.29 -10.29
C HIS A 213 0.07 22.77 -11.05
N PHE A 214 -0.12 21.96 -12.10
CA PHE A 214 0.98 21.42 -12.88
C PHE A 214 0.64 21.40 -14.37
N THR A 215 0.79 22.55 -15.02
CA THR A 215 0.64 22.71 -16.47
C THR A 215 1.91 22.37 -17.24
N GLU A 216 3.06 22.36 -16.56
CA GLU A 216 4.37 22.10 -17.15
C GLU A 216 5.00 20.79 -16.67
N LYS A 217 5.82 20.18 -17.54
CA LYS A 217 6.48 18.89 -17.25
C LYS A 217 7.35 18.98 -15.99
N ILE A 218 7.98 20.13 -15.77
CA ILE A 218 8.81 20.43 -14.60
C ILE A 218 7.97 20.43 -13.32
N GLN A 219 6.76 21.01 -13.36
CA GLN A 219 5.87 21.05 -12.19
C GLN A 219 5.38 19.65 -11.82
N LEU A 220 5.03 18.82 -12.81
CA LEU A 220 4.68 17.42 -12.58
C LEU A 220 5.84 16.62 -11.97
N ALA A 221 7.06 16.84 -12.46
CA ALA A 221 8.25 16.20 -11.93
C ALA A 221 8.59 16.64 -10.50
N LYS A 222 8.47 17.94 -10.19
CA LYS A 222 8.59 18.49 -8.82
C LYS A 222 7.55 17.84 -7.89
N LEU A 223 6.29 17.75 -8.33
CA LEU A 223 5.21 17.10 -7.58
C LEU A 223 5.48 15.61 -7.35
N TRP A 224 5.88 14.88 -8.40
CA TRP A 224 6.22 13.46 -8.30
C TRP A 224 7.38 13.24 -7.33
N ALA A 225 8.42 14.08 -7.39
CA ALA A 225 9.54 14.04 -6.46
C ALA A 225 9.06 14.26 -5.01
N HIS A 226 8.22 15.27 -4.77
CA HIS A 226 7.66 15.54 -3.45
C HIS A 226 6.89 14.33 -2.90
N GLU A 227 6.01 13.71 -3.69
CA GLU A 227 5.29 12.52 -3.27
C GLU A 227 6.20 11.30 -3.07
N ALA A 228 7.29 11.19 -3.83
CA ALA A 228 8.31 10.18 -3.62
C ALA A 228 9.04 10.36 -2.28
N LEU A 229 9.47 11.59 -1.96
CA LEU A 229 10.11 11.92 -0.67
C LEU A 229 9.17 11.56 0.48
N ARG A 230 7.93 12.04 0.45
CA ARG A 230 6.91 11.75 1.47
C ARG A 230 6.59 10.26 1.64
N THR A 231 6.65 9.48 0.56
CA THR A 231 6.31 8.04 0.61
C THR A 231 7.45 7.19 1.16
N PHE A 232 8.70 7.56 0.86
CA PHE A 232 9.87 6.71 1.07
C PHE A 232 10.89 7.27 2.07
N GLU A 233 11.19 8.58 2.03
CA GLU A 233 12.23 9.19 2.85
C GLU A 233 11.93 9.11 4.34
N ASP A 234 10.67 9.36 4.72
CA ASP A 234 10.19 9.31 6.12
C ASP A 234 10.42 7.95 6.80
N ARG A 235 10.65 6.88 6.02
CA ARG A 235 10.89 5.52 6.52
C ARG A 235 12.38 5.22 6.72
N ILE A 236 13.26 6.03 6.16
CA ILE A 236 14.71 5.82 6.18
C ILE A 236 15.28 6.52 7.40
N THR A 237 15.86 5.75 8.32
CA THR A 237 16.39 6.26 9.58
C THR A 237 17.87 6.62 9.52
N THR A 238 18.57 6.27 8.44
CA THR A 238 20.02 6.49 8.30
C THR A 238 20.33 7.57 7.26
N ASP A 239 21.29 8.45 7.58
CA ASP A 239 21.73 9.51 6.67
C ASP A 239 22.35 8.95 5.37
N ALA A 240 22.98 7.78 5.44
CA ALA A 240 23.48 7.08 4.27
C ALA A 240 22.35 6.62 3.34
N GLY A 241 21.27 6.07 3.91
CA GLY A 241 20.09 5.66 3.16
C GLY A 241 19.35 6.86 2.54
N GLN A 242 19.24 7.98 3.27
CA GLN A 242 18.60 9.20 2.77
C GLN A 242 19.39 9.78 1.58
N ARG A 243 20.73 9.85 1.69
CA ARG A 243 21.60 10.26 0.57
C ARG A 243 21.42 9.34 -0.63
N ARG A 244 21.45 8.02 -0.41
CA ARG A 244 21.28 7.04 -1.49
C ARG A 244 19.92 7.16 -2.16
N PHE A 245 18.87 7.40 -1.40
CA PHE A 245 17.54 7.63 -1.93
C PHE A 245 17.47 8.89 -2.80
N ARG A 246 18.04 10.00 -2.33
CA ARG A 246 18.09 11.25 -3.10
C ARG A 246 18.88 11.11 -4.40
N GLU A 247 20.00 10.39 -4.40
CA GLU A 247 20.74 10.05 -5.63
C GLU A 247 19.88 9.29 -6.63
N VAL A 248 19.16 8.26 -6.16
CA VAL A 248 18.25 7.47 -7.00
C VAL A 248 17.14 8.36 -7.57
N LEU A 249 16.54 9.21 -6.74
CA LEU A 249 15.49 10.13 -7.15
C LEU A 249 15.96 11.09 -8.24
N SER A 250 17.14 11.71 -8.07
CA SER A 250 17.78 12.55 -9.08
C SER A 250 17.97 11.83 -10.40
N GLN A 251 18.48 10.60 -10.35
CA GLN A 251 18.70 9.81 -11.56
C GLN A 251 17.38 9.54 -12.31
N GLN A 252 16.28 9.29 -11.59
CA GLN A 252 14.98 9.09 -12.23
C GLN A 252 14.43 10.39 -12.84
N LEU A 253 14.62 11.54 -12.17
CA LEU A 253 14.24 12.86 -12.69
C LEU A 253 14.98 13.19 -13.98
N GLU A 254 16.29 12.95 -14.02
CA GLU A 254 17.11 13.17 -15.21
C GLU A 254 16.70 12.21 -16.35
N THR A 255 16.58 10.91 -16.04
CA THR A 255 16.32 9.88 -17.07
C THR A 255 14.94 9.98 -17.72
N TYR A 256 13.90 10.25 -16.93
CA TYR A 256 12.52 10.21 -17.40
C TYR A 256 11.92 11.60 -17.63
N PHE A 257 12.26 12.57 -16.77
CA PHE A 257 11.74 13.92 -16.88
C PHE A 257 12.68 14.87 -17.62
N GLY A 258 13.96 14.51 -17.81
CA GLY A 258 14.95 15.36 -18.48
C GLY A 258 15.28 16.61 -17.66
N MET A 259 15.16 16.53 -16.33
CA MET A 259 15.49 17.62 -15.43
C MET A 259 16.91 17.47 -14.90
N GLU A 260 17.68 18.55 -14.94
CA GLU A 260 18.98 18.63 -14.29
C GLU A 260 18.80 18.63 -12.77
N PRO A 261 19.60 17.88 -12.00
CA PRO A 261 19.35 17.64 -10.58
C PRO A 261 19.74 18.84 -9.70
N ALA A 262 18.92 19.90 -9.69
CA ALA A 262 18.98 20.92 -8.65
C ALA A 262 18.19 20.45 -7.40
N LEU A 263 18.64 19.36 -6.75
CA LEU A 263 18.05 18.89 -5.49
C LEU A 263 18.16 19.92 -4.35
N GLU A 264 19.06 20.90 -4.46
CA GLU A 264 19.22 21.97 -3.46
C GLU A 264 17.99 22.91 -3.38
N GLY A 265 17.22 23.03 -4.47
CA GLY A 265 15.98 23.82 -4.51
C GLY A 265 14.72 23.06 -4.04
N LEU A 266 14.80 21.74 -3.84
CA LEU A 266 13.71 20.91 -3.31
C LEU A 266 13.66 20.90 -1.77
N SER A 267 14.24 21.92 -1.12
CA SER A 267 14.12 22.12 0.32
C SER A 267 12.71 22.57 0.68
N PHE A 268 11.77 21.62 0.67
CA PHE A 268 10.43 21.81 1.24
C PHE A 268 10.52 21.86 2.77
N ARG A 269 11.18 22.87 3.33
CA ARG A 269 10.93 23.27 4.71
C ARG A 269 9.61 24.02 4.71
N LEU A 270 8.59 23.42 5.31
CA LEU A 270 7.40 24.14 5.75
C LEU A 270 7.87 25.22 6.74
N ASP A 271 8.00 26.45 6.27
CA ASP A 271 8.20 27.58 7.16
C ASP A 271 6.86 27.86 7.86
N THR A 272 6.70 27.28 9.04
CA THR A 272 5.46 27.35 9.85
C THR A 272 5.20 28.75 10.44
N SER A 273 5.90 29.78 9.95
CA SER A 273 5.84 31.13 10.51
C SER A 273 5.04 32.13 9.66
N SER A 274 4.76 31.87 8.38
CA SER A 274 4.18 32.89 7.48
C SER A 274 2.99 32.48 6.62
N GLY A 275 2.64 31.18 6.52
CA GLY A 275 1.42 30.75 5.80
C GLY A 275 1.35 31.17 4.33
N GLN A 276 2.48 31.48 3.69
CA GLN A 276 2.56 31.79 2.26
C GLN A 276 3.62 30.94 1.57
N TYR A 277 3.27 30.47 0.36
CA TYR A 277 4.15 29.74 -0.54
C TYR A 277 5.07 30.75 -1.25
N VAL A 278 6.38 30.64 -1.07
CA VAL A 278 7.36 31.44 -1.82
C VAL A 278 8.23 30.48 -2.63
N ASP A 279 8.16 30.61 -3.94
CA ASP A 279 9.01 29.88 -4.88
C ASP A 279 10.38 30.57 -4.91
N SER A 280 11.45 29.81 -4.68
CA SER A 280 12.83 30.35 -4.64
C SER A 280 13.40 30.70 -6.01
N ASP A 281 12.66 30.47 -7.09
CA ASP A 281 13.07 30.77 -8.46
C ASP A 281 12.77 32.24 -8.88
N SER A 282 12.57 33.14 -7.91
CA SER A 282 12.39 34.59 -8.14
C SER A 282 13.64 35.39 -7.79
N GLN A 283 14.77 35.13 -8.45
CA GLN A 283 15.87 36.09 -8.62
C GLN A 283 16.79 35.70 -9.77
#